data_AF-A0A1X2FVE8-F1
#
_entry.id   AF-A0A1X2FVE8-F1
#
_cell.length_a   1.000
_cell.length_b   1.000
_cell.length_c   1.000
_cell.angle_alpha   90.00
_cell.angle_beta   90.00
_cell.angle_gamma   90.00
#
_symmetry.space_group_name_H-M   'P 1'
#
loop_
_entity.id
_entity.type
_entity.pdbx_description
1 polymer ?
#
loop_
_entity_poly.entity_id
_entity_poly.type
_entity_poly.pdbx_seq_one_letter_code
_entity_poly.pdbx_strand_id
1 'polypeptide(L)'
;MMPKRPYMNIPLYAICPICNKKFKLSTSQRYTYKHKQQRRFFCSQECYNKSKIGNGNPKWRGGKTISKGYVYIYCPNHPYATEKGYVCEHRLVMEQYLGRYLKPTESVHHVNGNTLDNRIENLLLIRNEAEHRRLHAKYRTRNNLGQFDGHKEVVNFI
;
A
#
# COMPACT_ATOMS: atom_id res chain seq x y z
N MET A 1 5.33 3.72 -48.67
CA MET A 1 6.19 4.72 -48.03
C MET A 1 5.66 5.00 -46.63
N MET A 2 6.44 4.75 -45.57
CA MET A 2 6.06 5.19 -44.22
C MET A 2 6.06 6.72 -44.18
N PRO A 3 5.02 7.39 -43.67
CA PRO A 3 5.05 8.85 -43.53
C PRO A 3 6.22 9.23 -42.63
N LYS A 4 7.13 10.07 -43.14
CA LYS A 4 8.20 10.66 -42.34
C LYS A 4 7.54 11.33 -41.14
N ARG A 5 7.84 10.86 -39.93
CA ARG A 5 7.33 11.48 -38.69
C ARG A 5 7.67 12.99 -38.76
N PRO A 6 6.70 13.90 -38.51
CA PRO A 6 6.96 15.33 -38.56
C PRO A 6 8.17 15.66 -37.67
N TYR A 7 9.00 16.61 -38.09
CA TYR A 7 10.16 17.06 -37.33
C TYR A 7 9.70 17.59 -35.96
N MET A 8 9.64 16.68 -34.98
CA MET A 8 9.26 17.01 -33.60
C MET A 8 10.28 17.99 -33.07
N ASN A 9 9.83 19.19 -32.70
CA ASN A 9 10.69 20.22 -32.12
C ASN A 9 11.18 19.71 -30.75
N ILE A 10 12.40 19.17 -30.71
CA ILE A 10 12.95 18.56 -29.49
C ILE A 10 13.32 19.71 -28.54
N PRO A 11 12.74 19.77 -27.34
CA PRO A 11 13.06 20.85 -26.41
C PRO A 11 14.53 20.81 -26.01
N LEU A 12 15.14 21.98 -25.84
CA LEU A 12 16.50 22.11 -25.28
C LEU A 12 16.51 22.07 -23.75
N TYR A 13 15.38 22.40 -23.12
CA TYR A 13 15.23 22.49 -21.68
C TYR A 13 14.01 21.70 -21.21
N ALA A 14 14.08 21.18 -19.98
CA ALA A 14 12.95 20.54 -19.30
C ALA A 14 12.87 21.01 -17.85
N ILE A 15 11.69 20.82 -17.24
CA ILE A 15 11.48 21.02 -15.80
C ILE A 15 11.57 19.65 -15.12
N CYS A 16 12.40 19.54 -14.10
CA CYS A 16 12.51 18.32 -13.30
C CYS A 16 11.22 18.11 -12.49
N PRO A 17 10.52 16.98 -12.59
CA PRO A 17 9.25 16.76 -11.88
C PRO A 17 9.41 16.53 -10.36
N ILE A 18 10.65 16.52 -9.85
CA ILE A 18 10.95 16.26 -8.44
C ILE A 18 11.35 17.53 -7.70
N CYS A 19 12.20 18.37 -8.29
CA CYS A 19 12.70 19.60 -7.66
C CYS A 19 12.26 20.88 -8.39
N ASN A 20 11.46 20.77 -9.46
CA ASN A 20 11.03 21.87 -10.32
C ASN A 20 12.14 22.71 -10.96
N LYS A 21 13.41 22.28 -10.88
CA LYS A 21 14.52 22.97 -11.55
C LYS A 21 14.41 22.87 -13.07
N LYS A 22 14.57 24.01 -13.76
CA LYS A 22 14.79 24.07 -15.22
C LYS A 22 16.23 23.66 -15.54
N PHE A 23 16.42 22.70 -16.46
CA PHE A 23 17.73 22.21 -16.84
C PHE A 23 17.83 21.91 -18.33
N LYS A 24 19.05 21.95 -18.87
CA LYS A 24 19.35 21.64 -20.27
C LYS A 24 19.35 20.12 -20.48
N LEU A 25 18.63 19.64 -21.49
CA LEU A 25 18.58 18.22 -21.82
C LEU A 25 19.90 17.76 -22.45
N SER A 26 20.42 16.63 -21.97
CA SER A 26 21.60 15.99 -22.56
C SER A 26 21.30 15.45 -23.96
N THR A 27 22.34 15.14 -24.74
CA THR A 27 22.18 14.51 -26.06
C THR A 27 21.42 13.19 -25.97
N SER A 28 21.71 12.38 -24.94
CA SER A 28 20.99 11.14 -24.67
C SER A 28 19.51 11.39 -24.34
N GLN A 29 19.20 12.34 -23.46
CA GLN A 29 17.81 12.68 -23.11
C GLN A 29 17.02 13.19 -24.32
N ARG A 30 17.63 14.02 -25.18
CA ARG A 30 17.05 14.48 -26.44
C ARG A 30 16.78 13.34 -27.42
N TYR A 31 17.71 12.37 -27.51
CA TYR A 31 17.51 11.15 -28.29
C TYR A 31 16.34 10.32 -27.75
N THR A 32 16.26 10.12 -26.43
CA THR A 32 15.15 9.41 -25.78
C THR A 32 13.80 10.10 -26.03
N TYR A 33 13.74 11.44 -25.97
CA TYR A 33 12.52 12.19 -26.28
C TYR A 33 12.01 11.89 -27.70
N LYS A 34 12.93 11.92 -28.68
CA LYS A 34 12.64 11.69 -30.10
C LYS A 34 12.13 10.28 -30.38
N HIS A 35 12.71 9.27 -29.72
CA HIS A 35 12.51 7.86 -30.10
C HIS A 35 11.65 7.04 -29.14
N LYS A 36 11.65 7.34 -27.83
CA LYS A 36 11.03 6.49 -26.79
C LYS A 36 9.79 7.11 -26.13
N GLN A 37 9.29 8.25 -26.62
CA GLN A 37 8.15 9.00 -26.07
C GLN A 37 8.24 9.32 -24.56
N GLN A 38 9.43 9.19 -23.95
CA GLN A 38 9.59 9.51 -22.54
C GLN A 38 9.57 11.03 -22.34
N ARG A 39 8.52 11.53 -21.67
CA ARG A 39 8.31 12.99 -21.48
C ARG A 39 8.79 13.51 -20.13
N ARG A 40 9.24 12.62 -19.23
CA ARG A 40 9.75 12.98 -17.91
C ARG A 40 11.27 12.81 -17.89
N PHE A 41 11.96 13.93 -17.69
CA PHE A 41 13.41 13.97 -17.50
C PHE A 41 13.74 14.54 -16.13
N PHE A 42 14.91 14.15 -15.62
CA PHE A 42 15.39 14.56 -14.30
C PHE A 42 16.69 15.33 -14.46
N CYS A 43 16.88 16.36 -13.64
CA CYS A 43 18.06 17.22 -13.71
C CYS A 43 19.33 16.53 -13.17
N SER A 44 19.19 15.45 -12.41
CA SER A 44 20.29 14.71 -11.80
C SER A 44 19.88 13.25 -11.53
N GLN A 45 20.88 12.39 -11.31
CA GLN A 45 20.67 11.01 -10.86
C GLN A 45 19.92 10.95 -9.53
N GLU A 46 20.19 11.89 -8.62
CA GLU A 46 19.51 12.00 -7.35
C GLU A 46 18.00 12.24 -7.52
N CYS A 47 17.61 13.17 -8.40
CA CYS A 47 16.20 13.41 -8.70
C CYS A 47 15.54 12.19 -9.36
N TYR A 48 16.26 11.48 -10.24
CA TYR A 48 15.76 10.22 -10.79
C TYR A 48 15.51 9.18 -9.68
N ASN A 49 16.45 9.02 -8.74
CA ASN A 49 16.29 8.08 -7.63
C ASN A 49 15.10 8.47 -6.73
N LYS A 50 14.95 9.76 -6.42
CA LYS A 50 13.79 10.30 -5.68
C LYS A 50 12.47 10.00 -6.39
N SER A 51 12.45 9.94 -7.72
CA SER A 51 11.25 9.59 -8.49
C SER A 51 10.84 8.11 -8.39
N LYS A 52 11.62 7.27 -7.71
CA LYS A 52 11.34 5.83 -7.56
C LYS A 52 10.76 5.47 -6.20
N ILE A 53 10.86 6.38 -5.23
CA ILE A 53 10.51 6.14 -3.84
C ILE A 53 9.44 7.13 -3.37
N GLY A 54 8.64 6.71 -2.38
CA GLY A 54 7.65 7.56 -1.72
C GLY A 54 6.82 8.39 -2.70
N ASN A 55 6.56 9.65 -2.36
CA ASN A 55 5.77 10.58 -3.17
C ASN A 55 6.36 10.88 -4.55
N GLY A 56 7.64 10.58 -4.80
CA GLY A 56 8.23 10.74 -6.13
C GLY A 56 7.82 9.63 -7.10
N ASN A 57 7.36 8.48 -6.60
CA ASN A 57 6.86 7.38 -7.42
C ASN A 57 5.35 7.54 -7.68
N PRO A 58 4.89 7.66 -8.94
CA PRO A 58 3.46 7.82 -9.25
C PRO A 58 2.58 6.65 -8.80
N LYS A 59 3.17 5.47 -8.55
CA LYS A 59 2.46 4.31 -8.02
C LYS A 59 2.32 4.34 -6.50
N TRP A 60 3.02 5.26 -5.82
CA TRP A 60 2.93 5.42 -4.38
C TRP A 60 1.61 6.04 -3.99
N ARG A 61 0.86 5.34 -3.14
CA ARG A 61 -0.47 5.76 -2.67
C ARG A 61 -0.41 6.11 -1.19
N GLY A 62 0.47 7.03 -0.83
CA GLY A 62 0.67 7.46 0.56
C GLY A 62 1.17 6.36 1.50
N GLY A 63 1.81 5.32 0.95
CA GLY A 63 2.26 4.16 1.72
C GLY A 63 1.19 3.13 2.03
N LYS A 64 -0.02 3.27 1.46
CA LYS A 64 -1.10 2.29 1.58
C LYS A 64 -1.05 1.29 0.44
N THR A 65 -1.12 0.00 0.76
CA THR A 65 -1.22 -1.09 -0.22
C THR A 65 -2.16 -2.18 0.28
N ILE A 66 -2.75 -2.95 -0.63
CA ILE A 66 -3.61 -4.09 -0.28
C ILE A 66 -2.87 -5.36 -0.70
N SER A 67 -2.74 -6.32 0.21
CA SER A 67 -2.13 -7.61 -0.06
C SER A 67 -2.84 -8.70 0.75
N LYS A 68 -3.08 -9.87 0.13
CA LYS A 68 -3.74 -11.01 0.78
C LYS A 68 -5.06 -10.65 1.49
N GLY A 69 -5.82 -9.71 0.95
CA GLY A 69 -7.08 -9.23 1.54
C GLY A 69 -6.95 -8.20 2.67
N TYR A 70 -5.73 -7.85 3.09
CA TYR A 70 -5.51 -6.87 4.15
C TYR A 70 -4.92 -5.57 3.61
N VAL A 71 -5.26 -4.47 4.27
CA VAL A 71 -4.60 -3.18 4.06
C VAL A 71 -3.31 -3.13 4.87
N TYR A 72 -2.24 -2.68 4.23
CA TYR A 72 -0.93 -2.42 4.82
C TYR A 72 -0.57 -0.95 4.69
N ILE A 73 0.04 -0.41 5.74
CA ILE A 73 0.55 0.97 5.80
C ILE A 73 2.07 0.92 5.96
N TYR A 74 2.77 1.75 5.20
CA TYR A 74 4.22 1.91 5.29
C TYR A 74 4.58 2.66 6.58
N CYS A 75 5.13 1.92 7.53
CA CYS A 75 5.61 2.38 8.82
C CYS A 75 6.99 1.74 9.09
N PRO A 76 8.07 2.18 8.41
CA PRO A 76 9.36 1.49 8.45
C PRO A 76 10.02 1.48 9.83
N ASN A 77 9.67 2.43 10.69
CA ASN A 77 10.19 2.54 12.05
C ASN A 77 9.35 1.75 13.07
N HIS A 78 8.28 1.08 12.65
CA HIS A 78 7.45 0.30 13.55
C HIS A 78 8.18 -0.98 13.95
N PRO A 79 8.24 -1.33 15.26
CA PRO A 79 9.03 -2.47 15.75
C PRO A 79 8.59 -3.81 15.17
N TYR A 80 7.33 -3.91 14.76
CA TYR A 80 6.74 -5.10 14.12
C TYR A 80 6.42 -4.88 12.64
N ALA A 81 7.13 -3.97 11.97
CA ALA A 81 7.04 -3.86 10.52
C ALA A 81 7.59 -5.11 9.84
N THR A 82 7.01 -5.45 8.69
CA THR A 82 7.59 -6.41 7.75
C THR A 82 8.96 -5.93 7.26
N GLU A 83 9.74 -6.81 6.63
CA GLU A 83 11.05 -6.47 6.01
C GLU A 83 10.96 -5.30 5.02
N LYS A 84 9.77 -5.07 4.44
CA LYS A 84 9.51 -3.97 3.51
C LYS A 84 9.05 -2.68 4.20
N GLY A 85 9.02 -2.66 5.53
CA GLY A 85 8.59 -1.51 6.34
C GLY A 85 7.07 -1.33 6.41
N TYR A 86 6.27 -2.37 6.20
CA TYR A 86 4.80 -2.27 6.25
C TYR A 86 4.20 -2.98 7.47
N VAL A 87 3.11 -2.44 8.00
CA VAL A 87 2.29 -3.01 9.09
C VAL A 87 0.84 -3.10 8.63
N CYS A 88 0.09 -4.10 9.09
CA CYS A 88 -1.35 -4.19 8.83
C CYS A 88 -2.11 -3.01 9.45
N GLU A 89 -3.04 -2.41 8.71
CA GLU A 89 -3.81 -1.23 9.17
C GLU A 89 -4.65 -1.54 10.42
N HIS A 90 -5.35 -2.68 10.47
CA HIS A 90 -6.13 -3.08 11.65
C HIS A 90 -5.27 -3.14 12.93
N ARG A 91 -4.01 -3.54 12.81
CA ARG A 91 -3.08 -3.60 13.93
C ARG A 91 -2.77 -2.19 14.41
N LEU A 92 -2.42 -1.28 13.50
CA LEU A 92 -2.13 0.11 13.84
C LEU A 92 -3.31 0.81 14.50
N VAL A 93 -4.53 0.58 14.00
CA VAL A 93 -5.76 1.14 14.60
C VAL A 93 -5.95 0.64 16.03
N MET A 94 -5.78 -0.67 16.27
CA MET A 94 -5.89 -1.24 17.61
C MET A 94 -4.76 -0.76 18.54
N GLU A 95 -3.53 -0.65 18.07
CA GLU A 95 -2.40 -0.12 18.85
C GLU A 95 -2.61 1.34 19.24
N GLN A 96 -3.12 2.15 18.31
CA GLN A 96 -3.48 3.54 18.57
C GLN A 96 -4.60 3.62 19.62
N TYR A 97 -5.62 2.79 19.52
CA TYR A 97 -6.72 2.74 20.49
C TYR A 97 -6.25 2.35 21.90
N LEU A 98 -5.31 1.40 22.00
CA LEU A 98 -4.76 0.93 23.28
C LEU A 98 -3.66 1.83 23.84
N GLY A 99 -3.07 2.72 23.04
CA GLY A 99 -1.92 3.53 23.41
C GLY A 99 -0.62 2.73 23.60
N ARG A 100 -0.53 1.51 23.06
CA ARG A 100 0.66 0.65 23.12
C ARG A 100 0.76 -0.28 21.92
N TYR A 101 1.95 -0.81 21.64
CA TYR A 101 2.11 -1.88 20.66
C TYR A 101 1.41 -3.18 21.12
N LEU A 102 0.88 -3.94 20.17
CA LEU A 102 0.37 -5.28 20.44
C LEU A 102 1.53 -6.24 20.68
N LYS A 103 1.32 -7.19 21.58
CA LYS A 103 2.26 -8.27 21.82
C LYS A 103 2.31 -9.22 20.61
N PRO A 104 3.39 -9.97 20.40
CA PRO A 104 3.47 -10.97 19.33
C PRO A 104 2.40 -12.07 19.43
N THR A 105 1.84 -12.30 20.62
CA THR A 105 0.78 -13.28 20.86
C THR A 105 -0.62 -12.72 20.62
N GLU A 106 -0.77 -11.40 20.54
CA GLU A 106 -2.05 -10.72 20.35
C GLU A 106 -2.34 -10.58 18.85
N SER A 107 -3.57 -10.94 18.46
CA SER A 107 -4.08 -10.85 17.09
C SER A 107 -5.33 -9.96 17.07
N VAL A 108 -5.64 -9.36 15.92
CA VAL A 108 -6.86 -8.55 15.74
C VAL A 108 -7.82 -9.32 14.83
N HIS A 109 -9.06 -9.46 15.27
CA HIS A 109 -10.12 -10.13 14.54
C HIS A 109 -11.14 -9.12 14.01
N HIS A 110 -11.56 -9.28 12.75
CA HIS A 110 -12.62 -8.48 12.13
C HIS A 110 -13.99 -9.11 12.38
N VAL A 111 -14.82 -8.43 13.16
CA VAL A 111 -16.13 -8.91 13.61
C VAL A 111 -17.09 -9.19 12.46
N ASN A 112 -17.14 -8.31 11.45
CA ASN A 112 -17.97 -8.49 10.26
C ASN A 112 -17.33 -9.39 9.19
N GLY A 113 -16.14 -9.94 9.43
CA GLY A 113 -15.38 -10.74 8.47
C GLY A 113 -14.79 -9.96 7.28
N ASN A 114 -15.07 -8.66 7.15
CA ASN A 114 -14.50 -7.79 6.13
C ASN A 114 -13.14 -7.24 6.58
N THR A 115 -12.07 -7.83 6.08
CA THR A 115 -10.67 -7.49 6.39
C THR A 115 -10.22 -6.10 5.91
N LEU A 116 -11.06 -5.41 5.12
CA LEU A 116 -10.81 -4.04 4.65
C LEU A 116 -11.53 -2.99 5.51
N ASP A 117 -12.45 -3.40 6.40
CA ASP A 117 -13.14 -2.50 7.33
C ASP A 117 -12.36 -2.42 8.65
N ASN A 118 -11.42 -1.48 8.73
CA ASN A 118 -10.52 -1.31 9.87
C ASN A 118 -11.01 -0.29 10.90
N ARG A 119 -12.31 0.02 10.94
CA ARG A 119 -12.87 0.88 11.99
C ARG A 119 -12.82 0.17 13.34
N ILE A 120 -12.50 0.89 14.42
CA ILE A 120 -12.21 0.28 15.72
C ILE A 120 -13.39 -0.55 16.25
N GLU A 121 -14.63 -0.14 15.98
CA GLU A 121 -15.85 -0.86 16.36
C GLU A 121 -16.02 -2.23 15.69
N ASN A 122 -15.28 -2.48 14.60
CA ASN A 122 -15.25 -3.75 13.88
C ASN A 122 -14.05 -4.63 14.26
N LEU A 123 -13.18 -4.16 15.16
CA LEU A 123 -11.94 -4.85 15.53
C LEU A 123 -12.03 -5.38 16.96
N LEU A 124 -11.69 -6.65 17.13
CA LEU A 124 -11.61 -7.31 18.43
C LEU A 124 -10.17 -7.77 18.70
N LEU A 125 -9.63 -7.39 19.86
CA LEU A 125 -8.32 -7.87 20.32
C LEU A 125 -8.45 -9.30 20.85
N ILE A 126 -7.64 -10.21 20.32
CA ILE A 126 -7.58 -11.61 20.72
C ILE A 126 -6.25 -11.90 21.38
N ARG A 127 -6.26 -12.61 22.51
CA ARG A 127 -5.07 -12.77 23.37
C ARG A 127 -4.10 -13.83 22.85
N ASN A 128 -4.61 -14.82 22.12
CA ASN A 128 -3.83 -15.93 21.56
C ASN A 128 -4.58 -16.66 20.44
N GLU A 129 -3.85 -17.48 19.68
CA GLU A 129 -4.44 -18.24 18.55
C GLU A 129 -5.43 -19.35 18.95
N ALA A 130 -5.43 -19.81 20.21
CA ALA A 130 -6.43 -20.77 20.65
C ALA A 130 -7.81 -20.10 20.76
N GLU A 131 -7.85 -18.89 21.32
CA GLU A 131 -9.05 -18.05 21.38
C GLU A 131 -9.53 -17.68 19.98
N HIS A 132 -8.61 -17.28 19.09
CA HIS A 132 -8.93 -16.94 17.71
C HIS A 132 -9.59 -18.11 16.96
N ARG A 133 -9.01 -19.32 17.05
CA ARG A 133 -9.59 -20.53 16.44
C ARG A 133 -10.96 -20.90 17.02
N ARG A 134 -11.16 -20.73 18.34
CA ARG A 134 -12.46 -20.96 18.98
C ARG A 134 -13.51 -19.98 18.46
N LEU A 135 -13.13 -18.71 18.29
CA LEU A 135 -14.00 -17.67 17.74
C LEU A 135 -14.42 -18.01 16.31
N HIS A 136 -13.47 -18.37 15.44
CA HIS A 136 -13.78 -18.83 14.09
C HIS A 136 -14.67 -20.06 14.11
N ALA A 137 -14.42 -21.05 14.98
CA ALA A 137 -15.27 -22.23 15.08
C ALA A 137 -16.71 -21.89 15.52
N LYS A 138 -16.86 -20.97 16.48
CA LYS A 138 -18.17 -20.54 17.02
C LYS A 138 -19.02 -19.84 15.97
N TYR A 139 -18.42 -18.97 15.17
CA TYR A 139 -19.16 -18.15 14.22
C TYR A 139 -19.14 -18.69 12.79
N ARG A 140 -18.48 -19.82 12.49
CA ARG A 140 -18.56 -20.41 11.14
C ARG A 140 -20.00 -20.76 10.77
N THR A 141 -20.43 -20.31 9.59
CA THR A 141 -21.68 -20.73 8.97
C THR A 141 -21.42 -21.88 8.00
N ARG A 142 -22.47 -22.69 7.79
CA ARG A 142 -22.49 -23.76 6.81
C ARG A 142 -23.69 -23.57 5.90
N ASN A 143 -23.49 -23.79 4.61
CA ASN A 143 -24.59 -23.81 3.64
C ASN A 143 -25.41 -25.10 3.78
N ASN A 144 -26.47 -25.20 2.99
CA ASN A 144 -27.38 -26.36 2.97
C ASN A 144 -26.70 -27.69 2.54
N LEU A 145 -25.48 -27.62 1.99
CA LEU A 145 -24.64 -28.78 1.64
C LEU A 145 -23.65 -29.15 2.76
N GLY A 146 -23.70 -28.47 3.91
CA GLY A 146 -22.78 -28.66 5.02
C GLY A 146 -21.39 -28.06 4.80
N GLN A 147 -21.16 -27.32 3.72
CA GLN A 147 -19.89 -26.68 3.39
C GLN A 147 -19.76 -25.33 4.10
N PHE A 148 -18.54 -24.91 4.43
CA PHE A 148 -18.32 -23.61 5.04
C PHE A 148 -18.61 -22.47 4.04
N ASP A 149 -19.52 -21.57 4.40
CA ASP A 149 -19.95 -20.45 3.54
C ASP A 149 -19.66 -19.07 4.13
N GLY A 150 -19.13 -18.97 5.35
CA GLY A 150 -18.74 -17.69 5.95
C GLY A 150 -18.66 -17.69 7.47
N HIS A 151 -18.87 -16.49 8.04
CA HIS A 151 -18.96 -16.23 9.47
C HIS A 151 -20.28 -15.51 9.81
N LYS A 152 -20.94 -15.88 10.91
CA LYS A 152 -22.06 -15.15 11.52
C LYS A 152 -21.54 -13.81 12.03
N GLU A 153 -22.28 -12.74 11.78
CA GLU A 153 -22.00 -11.43 12.35
C GLU A 153 -21.91 -11.55 13.88
N VAL A 154 -20.77 -11.14 14.46
CA VAL A 154 -20.63 -11.09 15.92
C VAL A 154 -21.34 -9.83 16.39
N VAL A 155 -22.55 -9.97 16.94
CA VAL A 155 -23.23 -8.87 17.63
C VAL A 155 -22.41 -8.57 18.90
N ASN A 156 -21.82 -7.38 18.98
CA ASN A 156 -20.93 -6.97 20.06
C ASN A 156 -21.58 -7.17 21.43
N PHE A 157 -20.83 -7.77 22.38
CA PHE A 157 -21.05 -7.57 23.80
C PHE A 157 -20.17 -6.39 24.22
N ILE A 158 -20.87 -5.35 24.68
CA ILE A 158 -20.36 -4.11 25.27
C ILE A 158 -19.48 -4.40 26.48
#